data_AF-A0A7U6B7F5-F1
#
_entry.id   AF-A0A7U6B7F5-F1
#
_cell.length_a   1.000
_cell.length_b   1.000
_cell.length_c   1.000
_cell.angle_alpha   90.00
_cell.angle_beta   90.00
_cell.angle_gamma   90.00
#
_symmetry.space_group_name_H-M   'P 1'
#
loop_
_entity.id
_entity.type
_entity.pdbx_description
1 polymer ?
#
loop_
_entity_poly.entity_id
_entity_poly.type
_entity_poly.pdbx_seq_one_letter_code
_entity_poly.pdbx_strand_id
1 'polypeptide(L)'
;MKSTTKAPAAYPHIRDQPSYREAMGKLSYFRAQLQIEQQKLHALQAEYAASINSDERREPEIEHVIEKAEALIAGTAPLQSLIDQIQTKTRLIKALEDAARAQSGIVTDVERALSREAGQHFLAEHKAVVARLVAAVEELHAANLAEVEFRNGLDRLGYYGALRAMQFDQVAELDPDNRMGCRAHFWAREVRPYIA
;
A
#
# COMPACT_ATOMS: atom_id res chain seq x y z
N MET A 1 -15.81 23.53 27.33
CA MET A 1 -14.39 23.29 26.98
C MET A 1 -14.23 23.45 25.48
N LYS A 2 -13.37 24.37 25.01
CA LYS A 2 -13.11 24.55 23.58
C LYS A 2 -12.29 23.37 23.08
N SER A 3 -12.90 22.48 22.28
CA SER A 3 -12.18 21.47 21.51
C SER A 3 -11.36 22.16 20.44
N THR A 4 -10.17 22.63 20.78
CA THR A 4 -9.16 22.93 19.78
C THR A 4 -8.64 21.60 19.26
N THR A 5 -9.32 21.09 18.22
CA THR A 5 -8.78 20.08 17.32
C THR A 5 -7.54 20.70 16.68
N LYS A 6 -6.40 20.61 17.36
CA LYS A 6 -5.11 20.87 16.73
C LYS A 6 -5.04 19.87 15.58
N ALA A 7 -4.99 20.37 14.36
CA ALA A 7 -4.66 19.52 13.22
C ALA A 7 -3.38 18.75 13.58
N PRO A 8 -3.30 17.44 13.29
CA PRO A 8 -2.11 16.65 13.58
C PRO A 8 -0.91 17.42 13.04
N ALA A 9 0.12 17.56 13.89
CA ALA A 9 1.32 18.31 13.57
C ALA A 9 1.79 17.93 12.15
N ALA A 10 2.12 18.94 11.34
CA ALA A 10 2.33 18.79 9.90
C ALA A 10 3.43 17.75 9.59
N TYR A 11 3.03 16.49 9.44
CA TYR A 11 3.89 15.43 8.96
C TYR A 11 3.75 15.36 7.44
N PRO A 12 4.86 15.34 6.70
CA PRO A 12 4.81 15.40 5.25
C PRO A 12 4.09 14.18 4.67
N HIS A 13 3.34 14.41 3.59
CA HIS A 13 2.69 13.31 2.87
C HIS A 13 3.76 12.36 2.32
N ILE A 14 3.47 11.06 2.27
CA ILE A 14 4.45 10.05 1.84
C ILE A 14 5.03 10.33 0.44
N ARG A 15 4.22 10.90 -0.45
CA ARG A 15 4.65 11.31 -1.80
C ARG A 15 5.61 12.49 -1.82
N ASP A 16 5.69 13.28 -0.76
CA ASP A 16 6.59 14.42 -0.67
C ASP A 16 7.95 13.99 -0.09
N GLN A 17 7.98 12.84 0.61
CA GLN A 17 9.19 12.26 1.18
C GLN A 17 10.22 11.95 0.08
N PRO A 18 11.46 12.46 0.21
CA PRO A 18 12.49 12.32 -0.82
C PRO A 18 12.80 10.86 -1.19
N SER A 19 12.92 9.98 -0.18
CA SER A 19 13.22 8.56 -0.37
C SER A 19 12.13 7.82 -1.15
N TYR A 20 10.86 8.12 -0.86
CA TYR A 20 9.73 7.56 -1.60
C TYR A 20 9.67 8.08 -3.04
N ARG A 21 9.88 9.39 -3.25
CA ARG A 21 9.94 9.97 -4.60
C ARG A 21 11.05 9.38 -5.44
N GLU A 22 12.24 9.21 -4.87
CA GLU A 22 13.36 8.62 -5.58
C GLU A 22 13.06 7.17 -5.98
N ALA A 23 12.55 6.37 -5.03
CA ALA A 23 12.21 4.97 -5.29
C ALA A 23 11.11 4.83 -6.35
N MET A 24 10.08 5.67 -6.28
CA MET A 24 9.00 5.73 -7.27
C MET A 24 9.48 6.25 -8.63
N GLY A 25 10.36 7.24 -8.64
CA GLY A 25 10.96 7.78 -9.88
C GLY A 25 11.75 6.71 -10.63
N LYS A 26 12.56 5.92 -9.92
CA LYS A 26 13.28 4.76 -10.50
C LYS A 26 12.33 3.70 -11.05
N LEU A 27 11.25 3.39 -10.33
CA LEU A 27 10.23 2.44 -10.80
C LEU A 27 9.53 2.93 -12.07
N SER A 28 9.11 4.20 -12.10
CA SER A 28 8.50 4.82 -13.26
C SER A 28 9.45 4.84 -14.46
N TYR A 29 10.74 5.10 -14.24
CA TYR A 29 11.76 5.02 -15.28
C TYR A 29 11.85 3.62 -15.90
N PHE A 30 11.96 2.56 -15.08
CA PHE A 30 12.02 1.19 -15.62
C PHE A 30 10.76 0.81 -16.40
N ARG A 31 9.58 1.20 -15.92
CA ARG A 31 8.30 0.93 -16.63
C ARG A 31 8.20 1.67 -17.95
N ALA A 32 8.61 2.94 -17.99
CA ALA A 32 8.64 3.72 -19.22
C ALA A 32 9.63 3.12 -20.24
N GLN A 33 10.82 2.75 -19.79
CA GLN A 33 11.83 2.13 -20.66
C GLN A 33 11.38 0.76 -21.18
N LEU A 34 10.72 -0.04 -20.34
CA LEU A 34 10.14 -1.32 -20.73
C LEU A 34 9.12 -1.15 -21.86
N GLN A 35 8.20 -0.19 -21.74
CA GLN A 35 7.21 0.10 -22.78
C GLN A 35 7.86 0.50 -24.11
N ILE A 36 8.89 1.36 -24.06
CA ILE A 36 9.64 1.79 -25.23
C ILE A 36 10.33 0.59 -25.90
N GLU A 37 11.01 -0.27 -25.14
CA GLU A 37 11.72 -1.41 -25.72
C GLU A 37 10.78 -2.50 -26.23
N GLN A 38 9.61 -2.70 -25.60
CA GLN A 38 8.57 -3.59 -26.12
C GLN A 38 8.04 -3.10 -27.48
N GLN A 39 7.79 -1.80 -27.64
CA GLN A 39 7.40 -1.22 -28.93
C GLN A 39 8.47 -1.44 -30.01
N LYS A 40 9.75 -1.23 -29.66
CA LYS A 40 10.87 -1.48 -30.59
C LYS A 40 11.01 -2.96 -30.95
N LEU A 41 10.80 -3.87 -30.00
CA LEU A 41 10.81 -5.31 -30.27
C LEU A 41 9.68 -5.69 -31.24
N HIS A 42 8.47 -5.19 -31.03
CA HIS A 42 7.35 -5.42 -31.94
C HIS A 42 7.64 -4.91 -33.36
N ALA A 43 8.26 -3.74 -33.50
CA ALA A 43 8.67 -3.22 -34.80
C ALA A 43 9.70 -4.13 -35.50
N LEU A 44 10.74 -4.58 -34.78
CA LEU A 44 11.74 -5.52 -35.34
C LEU A 44 11.12 -6.87 -35.72
N GLN A 45 10.18 -7.37 -34.93
CA GLN A 45 9.46 -8.61 -35.24
C GLN A 45 8.60 -8.47 -36.50
N ALA A 46 7.94 -7.33 -36.68
CA ALA A 46 7.17 -7.04 -37.88
C ALA A 46 8.07 -6.93 -39.12
N GLU A 47 9.24 -6.29 -38.99
CA GLU A 47 10.25 -6.20 -40.04
C GLU A 47 10.81 -7.59 -40.41
N TYR A 48 11.13 -8.40 -39.40
CA TYR A 48 11.57 -9.78 -39.61
C TYR A 48 10.50 -10.62 -40.31
N ALA A 49 9.24 -10.54 -39.88
CA ALA A 49 8.13 -11.24 -40.54
C ALA A 49 7.92 -10.76 -41.99
N ALA A 50 8.04 -9.46 -42.26
CA ALA A 50 7.96 -8.91 -43.60
C ALA A 50 9.11 -9.40 -44.49
N SER A 51 10.33 -9.52 -43.96
CA SER A 51 11.49 -10.06 -44.69
C SER A 51 11.35 -11.54 -45.03
N ILE A 52 10.65 -12.33 -44.21
CA ILE A 52 10.32 -13.73 -44.50
C ILE A 52 9.23 -13.80 -45.57
N ASN A 53 8.18 -12.98 -45.45
CA ASN A 53 7.04 -12.99 -46.38
C ASN A 53 7.38 -12.37 -47.75
N SER A 54 8.43 -11.56 -47.87
CA SER A 54 8.92 -11.09 -49.17
C SER A 54 9.61 -12.18 -49.98
N ASP A 55 10.11 -13.24 -49.34
CA ASP A 55 10.76 -14.38 -49.99
C ASP A 55 9.76 -15.45 -50.48
N GLU A 56 8.46 -15.33 -50.20
CA GLU A 56 7.43 -16.28 -50.70
C GLU A 56 6.91 -15.99 -52.12
N ARG A 57 7.66 -15.21 -52.93
CA ARG A 57 7.41 -15.13 -54.40
C ARG A 57 8.62 -15.33 -55.29
N ARG A 58 9.80 -15.63 -54.77
CA ARG A 58 10.94 -16.12 -55.56
C ARG A 58 11.70 -17.13 -54.72
N GLU A 59 11.77 -18.37 -55.20
CA GLU A 59 12.86 -19.26 -54.80
C GLU A 59 14.17 -18.47 -54.91
N PRO A 60 15.05 -18.45 -53.89
CA PRO A 60 16.30 -17.73 -54.00
C PRO A 60 17.13 -18.43 -55.09
N GLU A 61 17.27 -17.78 -56.25
CA GLU A 61 18.19 -18.19 -57.29
C GLU A 61 19.56 -18.43 -56.64
N ILE A 62 20.26 -19.49 -57.05
CA ILE A 62 21.53 -19.94 -56.45
C ILE A 62 22.55 -18.78 -56.31
N GLU A 63 22.47 -17.79 -57.19
CA GLU A 63 23.24 -16.55 -57.16
C GLU A 63 23.02 -15.72 -55.88
N HIS A 64 21.82 -15.66 -55.32
CA HIS A 64 21.49 -14.87 -54.13
C HIS A 64 22.05 -15.48 -52.82
N VAL A 65 22.28 -16.80 -52.81
CA VAL A 65 22.99 -17.51 -51.73
C VAL A 65 24.49 -17.27 -51.83
N ILE A 66 25.01 -17.22 -53.07
CA ILE A 66 26.41 -16.92 -53.37
C ILE A 66 26.73 -15.46 -53.03
N GLU A 67 25.93 -14.49 -53.44
CA GLU A 67 26.11 -13.07 -53.12
C GLU A 67 26.09 -12.81 -51.61
N LYS A 68 25.23 -13.52 -50.87
CA LYS A 68 25.18 -13.43 -49.40
C LYS A 68 26.43 -14.02 -48.75
N ALA A 69 26.95 -15.13 -49.29
CA ALA A 69 28.22 -15.71 -48.85
C ALA A 69 29.41 -14.79 -49.21
N GLU A 70 29.40 -14.17 -50.39
CA GLU A 70 30.43 -13.23 -50.84
C GLU A 70 30.42 -11.94 -50.02
N ALA A 71 29.25 -11.39 -49.66
CA ALA A 71 29.14 -10.24 -48.76
C ALA A 71 29.62 -10.56 -47.33
N LEU A 72 29.45 -11.82 -46.87
CA LEU A 72 30.00 -12.30 -45.60
C LEU A 72 31.52 -12.47 -45.67
N ILE A 73 32.05 -12.95 -46.80
CA ILE A 73 33.50 -13.10 -47.05
C ILE A 73 34.18 -11.72 -47.19
N ALA A 74 33.51 -10.77 -47.86
CA ALA A 74 34.00 -9.40 -48.08
C ALA A 74 33.86 -8.48 -46.85
N GLY A 75 33.20 -8.95 -45.79
CA GLY A 75 33.02 -8.17 -44.54
C GLY A 75 32.07 -6.97 -44.68
N THR A 76 31.21 -6.95 -45.71
CA THR A 76 30.25 -5.88 -46.00
C THR A 76 28.82 -6.21 -45.57
N ALA A 77 28.61 -7.36 -44.91
CA ALA A 77 27.31 -7.74 -44.35
C ALA A 77 26.89 -6.73 -43.26
N PRO A 78 25.60 -6.32 -43.21
CA PRO A 78 25.11 -5.39 -42.19
C PRO A 78 25.43 -5.94 -40.80
N LEU A 79 26.08 -5.10 -39.99
CA LEU A 79 26.44 -5.40 -38.60
C LEU A 79 25.16 -5.74 -37.80
N GLN A 80 25.07 -7.01 -37.40
CA GLN A 80 24.02 -7.68 -36.60
C GLN A 80 22.75 -8.09 -37.35
N SER A 81 22.53 -9.42 -37.44
CA SER A 81 21.31 -9.97 -38.03
C SER A 81 20.07 -9.50 -37.25
N LEU A 82 18.94 -9.34 -37.93
CA LEU A 82 17.65 -8.98 -37.28
C LEU A 82 17.32 -9.91 -36.11
N ILE A 83 17.68 -11.19 -36.23
CA ILE A 83 17.53 -12.21 -35.18
C ILE A 83 18.36 -11.84 -33.94
N ASP A 84 19.63 -11.45 -34.10
CA ASP A 84 20.50 -11.04 -32.99
C ASP A 84 19.97 -9.78 -32.29
N GLN A 85 19.40 -8.85 -33.06
CA GLN A 85 18.78 -7.64 -32.51
C GLN A 85 17.51 -7.98 -31.70
N ILE A 86 16.66 -8.87 -32.23
CA ILE A 86 15.46 -9.39 -31.52
C ILE A 86 15.86 -10.10 -30.22
N GLN A 87 16.88 -10.97 -30.26
CA GLN A 87 17.36 -11.67 -29.07
C GLN A 87 17.93 -10.71 -28.02
N THR A 88 18.73 -9.73 -28.46
CA THR A 88 19.30 -8.71 -27.58
C THR A 88 18.20 -7.89 -26.91
N LYS A 89 17.19 -7.46 -27.67
CA LYS A 89 16.04 -6.73 -27.11
C LYS A 89 15.21 -7.57 -26.15
N THR A 90 14.97 -8.83 -26.46
CA THR A 90 14.26 -9.76 -25.57
C THR A 90 14.98 -9.89 -24.23
N ARG A 91 16.32 -10.02 -24.23
CA ARG A 91 17.12 -10.05 -23.00
C ARG A 91 17.03 -8.74 -22.21
N LEU A 92 17.08 -7.59 -22.89
CA LEU A 92 16.93 -6.28 -22.26
C LEU A 92 15.54 -6.10 -21.62
N ILE A 93 14.47 -6.48 -22.31
CA ILE A 93 13.10 -6.44 -21.80
C ILE A 93 12.99 -7.27 -20.52
N LYS A 94 13.51 -8.50 -20.53
CA LYS A 94 13.52 -9.36 -19.34
C LYS A 94 14.27 -8.70 -18.17
N ALA A 95 15.45 -8.13 -18.43
CA ALA A 95 16.21 -7.42 -17.39
C ALA A 95 15.44 -6.20 -16.84
N LEU A 96 14.71 -5.46 -17.68
CA LEU A 96 13.87 -4.33 -17.25
C LEU A 96 12.66 -4.80 -16.43
N GLU A 97 12.04 -5.93 -16.79
CA GLU A 97 10.95 -6.54 -16.00
C GLU A 97 11.44 -6.98 -14.61
N ASP A 98 12.59 -7.66 -14.55
CA ASP A 98 13.20 -8.09 -13.30
C ASP A 98 13.60 -6.89 -12.43
N ALA A 99 14.18 -5.85 -13.04
CA ALA A 99 14.53 -4.60 -12.36
C ALA A 99 13.29 -3.85 -11.84
N ALA A 100 12.22 -3.75 -12.63
CA ALA A 100 10.97 -3.12 -12.20
C ALA A 100 10.31 -3.89 -11.04
N ARG A 101 10.35 -5.22 -11.06
CA ARG A 101 9.87 -6.06 -9.96
C ARG A 101 10.67 -5.84 -8.69
N ALA A 102 12.00 -5.88 -8.78
CA ALA A 102 12.88 -5.62 -7.64
C ALA A 102 12.65 -4.21 -7.07
N GLN A 103 12.55 -3.19 -7.93
CA GLN A 103 12.30 -1.82 -7.52
C GLN A 103 10.92 -1.62 -6.86
N SER A 104 9.90 -2.37 -7.30
CA SER A 104 8.59 -2.37 -6.62
C SER A 104 8.69 -2.91 -5.18
N GLY A 105 9.56 -3.89 -4.93
CA GLY A 105 9.90 -4.35 -3.60
C GLY A 105 10.52 -3.24 -2.75
N ILE A 106 11.52 -2.53 -3.30
CA ILE A 106 12.18 -1.39 -2.64
C ILE A 106 11.17 -0.29 -2.27
N VAL A 107 10.27 0.07 -3.18
CA VAL A 107 9.20 1.07 -2.89
C VAL A 107 8.36 0.63 -1.68
N THR A 108 7.99 -0.65 -1.62
CA THR A 108 7.20 -1.20 -0.51
C THR A 108 7.97 -1.13 0.81
N ASP A 109 9.27 -1.42 0.79
CA ASP A 109 10.10 -1.36 2.00
C ASP A 109 10.33 0.07 2.48
N VAL A 110 10.53 1.02 1.56
CA VAL A 110 10.58 2.46 1.89
C VAL A 110 9.26 2.93 2.48
N GLU A 111 8.13 2.54 1.89
CA GLU A 111 6.80 2.87 2.41
C GLU A 111 6.58 2.31 3.82
N ARG A 112 6.98 1.05 4.08
CA ARG A 112 6.92 0.47 5.42
C ARG A 112 7.79 1.22 6.42
N ALA A 113 9.01 1.61 6.02
CA ALA A 113 9.92 2.35 6.88
C ALA A 113 9.34 3.73 7.25
N LEU A 114 8.87 4.49 6.26
CA LEU A 114 8.25 5.80 6.46
C LEU A 114 6.95 5.71 7.27
N SER A 115 6.17 4.65 7.09
CA SER A 115 4.95 4.42 7.87
C SER A 115 5.25 4.13 9.34
N ARG A 116 6.33 3.38 9.63
CA ARG A 116 6.79 3.15 11.01
C ARG A 116 7.27 4.44 11.66
N GLU A 117 8.03 5.25 10.94
CA GLU A 117 8.49 6.55 11.41
C GLU A 117 7.32 7.49 11.71
N ALA A 118 6.34 7.57 10.80
CA ALA A 118 5.11 8.34 11.02
C ALA A 118 4.33 7.83 12.24
N GLY A 119 4.20 6.51 12.38
CA GLY A 119 3.55 5.89 13.53
C GLY A 119 4.24 6.23 14.86
N GLN A 120 5.58 6.26 14.88
CA GLN A 120 6.35 6.69 16.05
C GLN A 120 6.16 8.18 16.34
N HIS A 121 6.13 9.02 15.30
CA HIS A 121 5.91 10.46 15.42
C HIS A 121 4.57 10.79 16.11
N PHE A 122 3.50 10.10 15.71
CA PHE A 122 2.16 10.33 16.25
C PHE A 122 1.81 9.48 17.46
N LEU A 123 2.71 8.61 17.94
CA LEU A 123 2.41 7.66 19.00
C LEU A 123 1.91 8.35 20.28
N ALA A 124 2.59 9.41 20.71
CA ALA A 124 2.23 10.14 21.92
C ALA A 124 0.86 10.85 21.81
N GLU A 125 0.57 11.46 20.65
CA GLU A 125 -0.70 12.11 20.40
C GLU A 125 -1.84 11.09 20.34
N HIS A 126 -1.62 9.95 19.67
CA HIS A 126 -2.59 8.87 19.63
C HIS A 126 -2.84 8.30 21.03
N LYS A 127 -1.79 8.04 21.85
CA LYS A 127 -1.96 7.65 23.25
C LYS A 127 -2.80 8.67 24.03
N ALA A 128 -2.60 9.97 23.82
CA ALA A 128 -3.40 11.02 24.47
C ALA A 128 -4.86 11.08 23.98
N VAL A 129 -5.15 10.76 22.71
CA VAL A 129 -6.52 10.57 22.22
C VAL A 129 -7.16 9.36 22.90
N VAL A 130 -6.47 8.22 22.90
CA VAL A 130 -6.97 6.97 23.48
C VAL A 130 -7.19 7.10 24.99
N ALA A 131 -6.31 7.78 25.72
CA ALA A 131 -6.49 8.05 27.15
C ALA A 131 -7.78 8.85 27.43
N ARG A 132 -8.13 9.81 26.56
CA ARG A 132 -9.40 10.56 26.66
C ARG A 132 -10.61 9.66 26.42
N LEU A 133 -10.50 8.70 25.49
CA LEU A 133 -11.57 7.72 25.27
C LEU A 133 -11.79 6.84 26.49
N VAL A 134 -10.71 6.37 27.14
CA VAL A 134 -10.80 5.57 28.38
C VAL A 134 -11.52 6.35 29.47
N ALA A 135 -11.09 7.59 29.73
CA ALA A 135 -11.72 8.43 30.75
C ALA A 135 -13.21 8.67 30.47
N ALA A 136 -13.58 8.90 29.21
CA ALA A 136 -14.98 9.11 28.83
C ALA A 136 -15.85 7.84 29.02
N VAL A 137 -15.30 6.65 28.75
CA VAL A 137 -16.01 5.38 28.99
C VAL A 137 -16.19 5.14 30.49
N GLU A 138 -15.17 5.39 31.30
CA GLU A 138 -15.23 5.29 32.76
C GLU A 138 -16.25 6.27 33.35
N GLU A 139 -16.26 7.52 32.88
CA GLU A 139 -17.24 8.53 33.28
C GLU A 139 -18.68 8.15 32.90
N LEU A 140 -18.89 7.64 31.68
CA LEU A 140 -20.20 7.17 31.22
C LEU A 140 -20.72 5.99 32.04
N HIS A 141 -19.85 5.02 32.36
CA HIS A 141 -20.20 3.90 33.21
C HIS A 141 -20.62 4.38 34.61
N ALA A 142 -19.85 5.27 35.23
CA ALA A 142 -20.16 5.85 36.53
C ALA A 142 -21.50 6.62 36.52
N ALA A 143 -21.76 7.41 35.48
CA ALA A 143 -23.01 8.14 35.32
C ALA A 143 -24.22 7.21 35.17
N ASN A 144 -24.10 6.15 34.36
CA ASN A 144 -25.15 5.15 34.21
C ASN A 144 -25.41 4.39 35.52
N LEU A 145 -24.36 4.06 36.29
CA LEU A 145 -24.50 3.41 37.59
C LEU A 145 -25.23 4.31 38.59
N ALA A 146 -24.85 5.59 38.67
CA ALA A 146 -25.50 6.56 39.54
C ALA A 146 -26.99 6.76 39.21
N GLU A 147 -27.36 6.76 37.92
CA GLU A 147 -28.76 6.80 37.49
C GLU A 147 -29.56 5.60 38.01
N VAL A 148 -29.01 4.40 37.84
CA VAL A 148 -29.65 3.15 38.25
C VAL A 148 -29.79 3.09 39.77
N GLU A 149 -28.73 3.46 40.51
CA GLU A 149 -28.73 3.52 41.96
C GLU A 149 -29.76 4.52 42.50
N PHE A 150 -29.88 5.68 41.86
CA PHE A 150 -30.85 6.70 42.23
C PHE A 150 -32.29 6.18 42.09
N ARG A 151 -32.63 5.58 40.95
CA ARG A 151 -33.96 4.99 40.74
C ARG A 151 -34.25 3.84 41.69
N ASN A 152 -33.28 2.94 41.89
CA ASN A 152 -33.40 1.85 42.87
C ASN A 152 -33.61 2.41 44.29
N GLY A 153 -33.01 3.56 44.62
CA GLY A 153 -33.25 4.28 45.87
C GLY A 153 -34.70 4.74 46.02
N LEU A 154 -35.29 5.31 44.98
CA LEU A 154 -36.72 5.69 44.96
C LEU A 154 -37.64 4.48 45.14
N ASP A 155 -37.33 3.37 44.48
CA ASP A 155 -38.10 2.13 44.60
C ASP A 155 -38.05 1.59 46.06
N ARG A 156 -36.89 1.65 46.73
CA ARG A 156 -36.77 1.28 48.15
C ARG A 156 -37.57 2.18 49.08
N LEU A 157 -37.81 3.43 48.69
CA LEU A 157 -38.68 4.38 49.41
C LEU A 157 -40.17 4.15 49.10
N GLY A 158 -40.52 3.20 48.22
CA GLY A 158 -41.90 2.88 47.83
C GLY A 158 -42.42 3.68 46.63
N TYR A 159 -41.60 4.54 46.02
CA TYR A 159 -41.95 5.32 44.83
C TYR A 159 -41.69 4.54 43.54
N TYR A 160 -42.28 3.36 43.43
CA TYR A 160 -42.04 2.44 42.31
C TYR A 160 -42.36 3.08 40.95
N GLY A 161 -41.38 3.08 40.05
CA GLY A 161 -41.56 3.58 38.68
C GLY A 161 -41.79 5.09 38.58
N ALA A 162 -41.46 5.86 39.62
CA ALA A 162 -41.61 7.32 39.63
C ALA A 162 -40.80 8.03 38.54
N LEU A 163 -39.68 7.42 38.11
CA LEU A 163 -38.83 7.93 37.04
C LEU A 163 -38.56 6.84 36.00
N ARG A 164 -38.51 7.26 34.73
CA ARG A 164 -38.11 6.38 33.63
C ARG A 164 -36.60 6.15 33.67
N ALA A 165 -36.20 4.97 33.22
CA ALA A 165 -34.82 4.60 33.00
C ALA A 165 -34.22 5.48 31.88
N MET A 166 -33.16 6.21 32.21
CA MET A 166 -32.47 7.15 31.30
C MET A 166 -30.99 6.80 31.09
N GLN A 167 -30.50 5.69 31.65
CA GLN A 167 -29.14 5.23 31.40
C GLN A 167 -28.91 5.02 29.89
N PHE A 168 -27.75 5.44 29.41
CA PHE A 168 -27.44 5.45 27.98
C PHE A 168 -27.30 4.04 27.39
N ASP A 169 -26.77 3.09 28.17
CA ASP A 169 -26.54 1.71 27.74
C ASP A 169 -26.61 0.75 28.94
N GLN A 170 -26.48 -0.55 28.67
CA GLN A 170 -26.38 -1.58 29.71
C GLN A 170 -25.11 -1.38 30.54
N VAL A 171 -25.31 -1.00 31.81
CA VAL A 171 -24.23 -0.65 32.74
C VAL A 171 -23.14 -1.72 32.84
N ALA A 172 -23.54 -3.00 32.81
CA ALA A 172 -22.63 -4.15 32.88
C ALA A 172 -21.75 -4.33 31.63
N GLU A 173 -22.21 -3.87 30.45
CA GLU A 173 -21.46 -3.96 29.19
C GLU A 173 -20.40 -2.87 29.07
N LEU A 174 -20.61 -1.74 29.76
CA LEU A 174 -19.71 -0.60 29.80
C LEU A 174 -18.73 -0.62 30.96
N ASP A 175 -18.85 -1.57 31.88
CA ASP A 175 -17.94 -1.73 33.01
C ASP A 175 -16.56 -2.24 32.54
N PRO A 176 -15.48 -1.41 32.60
CA PRO A 176 -14.14 -1.82 32.20
C PRO A 176 -13.52 -2.89 33.11
N ASP A 177 -14.04 -3.03 34.33
CA ASP A 177 -13.54 -3.94 35.36
C ASP A 177 -14.40 -5.22 35.48
N ASN A 178 -15.46 -5.35 34.66
CA ASN A 178 -16.31 -6.53 34.63
C ASN A 178 -15.61 -7.76 34.04
N ARG A 179 -15.08 -8.59 34.96
CA ARG A 179 -14.38 -9.85 34.65
C ARG A 179 -15.26 -10.96 34.06
N MET A 180 -16.58 -10.74 33.94
CA MET A 180 -17.47 -11.68 33.25
C MET A 180 -17.32 -11.64 31.72
N GLY A 181 -16.45 -10.77 31.19
CA GLY A 181 -16.06 -10.77 29.78
C GLY A 181 -16.97 -9.91 28.91
N CYS A 182 -17.24 -8.68 29.33
CA CYS A 182 -17.94 -7.72 28.49
C CYS A 182 -16.99 -7.00 27.51
N ARG A 183 -17.57 -6.28 26.55
CA ARG A 183 -16.81 -5.55 25.53
C ARG A 183 -15.87 -4.50 26.14
N ALA A 184 -16.34 -3.72 27.11
CA ALA A 184 -15.52 -2.69 27.76
C ALA A 184 -14.32 -3.30 28.49
N HIS A 185 -14.50 -4.46 29.14
CA HIS A 185 -13.42 -5.17 29.82
C HIS A 185 -12.31 -5.62 28.86
N PHE A 186 -12.66 -6.30 27.77
CA PHE A 186 -11.65 -6.76 26.81
C PHE A 186 -10.90 -5.61 26.15
N TRP A 187 -11.62 -4.54 25.81
CA TRP A 187 -11.02 -3.33 25.26
C TRP A 187 -10.08 -2.64 26.26
N ALA A 188 -10.51 -2.43 27.51
CA ALA A 188 -9.71 -1.79 28.55
C ALA A 188 -8.44 -2.58 28.88
N ARG A 189 -8.51 -3.92 28.83
CA ARG A 189 -7.36 -4.81 29.03
C ARG A 189 -6.26 -4.60 27.98
N GLU A 190 -6.62 -4.28 26.75
CA GLU A 190 -5.65 -4.02 25.67
C GLU A 190 -5.18 -2.57 25.67
N VAL A 191 -6.08 -1.63 25.96
CA VAL A 191 -5.80 -0.20 25.90
C VAL A 191 -4.99 0.30 27.08
N ARG A 192 -5.26 -0.15 28.31
CA ARG A 192 -4.56 0.34 29.51
C ARG A 192 -3.04 0.12 29.43
N PRO A 193 -2.52 -1.06 29.01
CA PRO A 193 -1.08 -1.25 28.77
C PRO A 193 -0.54 -0.42 27.60
N TYR A 194 -1.36 -0.19 26.57
CA TYR A 194 -0.96 0.61 25.41
C TYR A 194 -0.72 2.09 25.78
N ILE A 195 -1.56 2.67 26.64
CA ILE A 195 -1.44 4.09 27.05
C ILE A 195 -0.51 4.32 28.25
N ALA A 196 -0.14 3.28 29.00
CA ALA A 196 0.89 3.33 30.03
C ALA A 196 2.28 3.70 29.45
#